data_AF-A0A6V8EXP1-F1
#
_entry.id   AF-A0A6V8EXP1-F1
#
_cell.length_a   1.000
_cell.length_b   1.000
_cell.length_c   1.000
_cell.angle_alpha   90.00
_cell.angle_beta   90.00
_cell.angle_gamma   90.00
#
_symmetry.space_group_name_H-M   'P 1'
#
loop_
_entity.id
_entity.type
_entity.pdbx_description
1 polymer ?
#
loop_
_entity_poly.entity_id
_entity_poly.type
_entity_poly.pdbx_seq_one_letter_code
_entity_poly.pdbx_strand_id
1 'polypeptide(L)' 'MEIPLIHFIHSIDAEHLLPLAHDNGYELHSIYQDDFRLPAAYSHHTKNKSSTRIRCYRLEKKN' A
#
# COMPACT_ATOMS: atom_id res chain seq x y z
N MET A 1 22.46 14.40 4.66
CA MET A 1 21.96 13.14 5.25
C MET A 1 20.87 12.66 4.31
N GLU A 2 21.05 11.53 3.62
CA GLU A 2 20.02 11.04 2.72
C GLU A 2 18.82 10.54 3.52
N ILE A 3 17.66 11.11 3.25
CA ILE A 3 16.42 10.71 3.88
C ILE A 3 15.98 9.38 3.25
N PRO A 4 15.60 8.37 4.05
CA PRO A 4 15.12 7.11 3.51
C PRO A 4 13.78 7.30 2.81
N LEU A 5 13.75 7.07 1.50
CA LEU A 5 12.54 6.89 0.71
C LEU A 5 11.99 5.48 0.98
N ILE A 6 10.76 5.39 1.50
CA ILE A 6 10.12 4.10 1.81
C ILE A 6 9.02 3.85 0.80
N HIS A 7 9.05 2.68 0.16
CA HIS A 7 8.00 2.23 -0.75
C HIS A 7 7.27 1.03 -0.16
N PHE A 8 5.94 1.04 -0.22
CA PHE A 8 5.14 -0.07 0.27
C PHE A 8 3.84 -0.22 -0.50
N ILE A 9 3.30 -1.43 -0.52
CA ILE A 9 2.01 -1.74 -1.15
C ILE A 9 0.96 -1.86 -0.05
N HIS A 10 -0.17 -1.20 -0.22
CA HIS A 10 -1.32 -1.40 0.66
C HIS A 10 -2.64 -1.27 -0.11
N SER A 11 -3.75 -1.56 0.58
CA SER A 11 -5.09 -1.38 0.00
C SER A 11 -5.28 0.05 -0.52
N ILE A 12 -5.96 0.17 -1.65
CA ILE A 12 -6.33 1.48 -2.20
C ILE A 12 -7.32 2.22 -1.31
N ASP A 13 -8.14 1.48 -0.55
CA ASP A 13 -9.22 1.97 0.29
C ASP A 13 -8.74 2.28 1.74
N ALA A 14 -7.43 2.25 1.99
CA ALA A 14 -6.87 2.53 3.31
C ALA A 14 -6.83 4.04 3.60
N GLU A 15 -7.79 4.52 4.39
CA GLU A 15 -7.91 5.94 4.76
C GLU A 15 -6.95 6.37 5.88
N HIS A 16 -6.41 5.42 6.66
CA HIS A 16 -5.57 5.70 7.82
C HIS A 16 -4.11 6.04 7.49
N LEU A 17 -3.64 5.77 6.26
CA LEU A 17 -2.24 5.93 5.89
C LEU A 17 -1.79 7.40 5.82
N LEU A 18 -2.63 8.25 5.22
CA LEU A 18 -2.33 9.68 5.07
C LEU A 18 -2.18 10.39 6.41
N PRO A 19 -3.15 10.31 7.36
CA PRO A 19 -2.99 10.93 8.67
C PRO A 19 -1.79 10.34 9.42
N LEU A 20 -1.59 9.02 9.39
CA LEU A 20 -0.44 8.38 10.02
C LEU A 20 0.90 8.90 9.50
N ALA A 21 1.04 9.07 8.17
CA ALA A 21 2.25 9.62 7.57
C ALA A 21 2.49 11.07 8.05
N HIS A 22 1.45 11.90 8.01
CA HIS A 22 1.54 13.30 8.41
C HIS A 22 1.90 13.47 9.89
N ASP A 23 1.28 12.69 10.78
CA ASP A 23 1.55 12.70 12.23
C ASP A 23 3.00 12.34 12.55
N ASN A 24 3.66 11.58 11.66
CA ASN A 24 5.06 11.19 11.80
C ASN A 24 6.04 12.05 10.96
N GLY A 25 5.55 13.15 10.39
CA GLY A 25 6.38 14.09 9.62
C GLY A 25 6.82 13.53 8.26
N TYR A 26 5.95 12.76 7.60
CA TYR A 26 6.14 12.29 6.23
C TYR A 26 5.04 12.84 5.31
N GLU A 27 5.36 13.00 4.03
CA GLU A 27 4.40 13.06 2.93
C GLU A 27 4.13 11.65 2.41
N LEU A 28 2.90 11.41 1.94
CA LEU A 28 2.48 10.13 1.35
C LEU A 28 2.06 10.34 -0.10
N HIS A 29 2.74 9.67 -1.02
CA HIS A 29 2.45 9.75 -2.46
C HIS A 29 1.92 8.43 -3.01
N SER A 30 0.91 8.51 -3.89
CA SER A 30 0.49 7.39 -4.74
C SER A 30 1.36 7.36 -6.00
N ILE A 31 2.18 6.33 -6.18
CA ILE A 31 3.06 6.23 -7.36
C ILE A 31 2.64 5.17 -8.37
N TYR A 32 1.81 4.21 -7.96
CA TYR A 32 1.27 3.16 -8.83
C TYR A 32 0.00 2.54 -8.23
N GLN A 33 -0.89 2.00 -9.06
CA GLN A 33 -2.11 1.29 -8.65
C GLN A 33 -2.32 0.08 -9.55
N ASP A 34 -2.82 -1.02 -8.99
CA ASP A 34 -3.07 -2.27 -9.73
C ASP A 34 -4.08 -3.18 -8.99
N ASP A 35 -4.54 -4.22 -9.68
CA ASP A 35 -5.35 -5.31 -9.14
C ASP A 35 -4.47 -6.49 -8.72
N PHE A 36 -4.28 -6.68 -7.42
CA PHE A 36 -3.49 -7.79 -6.88
C PHE A 36 -4.36 -9.04 -6.70
N ARG A 37 -4.09 -10.08 -7.49
CA ARG A 37 -4.73 -11.38 -7.34
C ARG A 37 -4.19 -12.10 -6.12
N LEU A 38 -5.02 -12.31 -5.11
CA LEU A 38 -4.63 -13.10 -3.94
C LEU A 38 -4.38 -14.56 -4.36
N PRO A 39 -3.29 -15.19 -3.86
CA PRO A 39 -3.12 -16.62 -4.04
C PRO A 39 -4.30 -17.36 -3.41
N ALA A 40 -4.69 -18.49 -4.00
CA ALA A 40 -5.75 -19.32 -3.44
C ALA A 40 -5.35 -19.72 -2.01
N ALA A 41 -6.15 -19.32 -1.02
CA ALA A 41 -5.79 -19.49 0.39
C ALA A 41 -5.65 -20.97 0.80
N TYR A 42 -6.30 -21.91 0.08
CA TYR A 42 -6.23 -23.35 0.35
C TYR A 42 -6.49 -24.18 -0.92
N SER A 43 -5.69 -25.23 -1.16
CA SER A 43 -5.76 -26.13 -2.32
C SER A 43 -7.11 -26.87 -2.49
N HIS A 44 -7.93 -26.91 -1.45
CA HIS A 44 -9.21 -27.64 -1.41
C HIS A 44 -10.45 -26.72 -1.47
N HIS A 45 -10.26 -25.41 -1.50
CA HIS A 45 -11.35 -24.45 -1.68
C HIS A 45 -11.17 -23.72 -3.00
N THR A 46 -11.99 -24.08 -3.99
CA THR A 46 -12.23 -23.34 -5.23
C THR A 46 -12.99 -22.03 -4.97
N LYS A 47 -12.60 -21.25 -3.96
CA LYS A 47 -13.09 -19.87 -3.85
C LYS A 47 -12.42 -19.06 -4.95
N ASN A 48 -13.25 -18.42 -5.77
CA ASN A 48 -12.83 -17.51 -6.85
C ASN A 48 -11.67 -16.64 -6.39
N LYS A 49 -10.60 -16.60 -7.21
CA LYS A 49 -9.41 -15.77 -7.00
C LYS A 49 -9.87 -14.36 -6.64
N SER A 50 -9.80 -13.98 -5.37
CA SER A 50 -10.19 -12.65 -4.94
C SER A 50 -9.08 -11.70 -5.38
N SER A 51 -9.44 -10.71 -6.20
CA SER A 51 -8.56 -9.58 -6.47
C SER A 51 -8.77 -8.54 -5.39
N THR A 52 -7.71 -7.85 -5.00
CA THR A 52 -7.79 -6.65 -4.18
C THR A 52 -7.09 -5.51 -4.90
N ARG A 53 -7.71 -4.34 -4.92
CA ARG A 53 -7.08 -3.15 -5.50
C ARG A 53 -6.02 -2.64 -4.54
N ILE A 54 -4.80 -2.53 -5.06
CA ILE A 54 -3.66 -2.04 -4.30
C ILE A 54 -3.16 -0.73 -4.86
N ARG A 55 -2.40 -0.03 -4.02
CA ARG A 55 -1.63 1.14 -4.39
C ARG A 55 -0.21 0.96 -3.85
N CYS A 56 0.77 1.31 -4.68
CA CYS A 56 2.14 1.49 -4.24
C CYS A 56 2.28 2.94 -3.74
N TYR A 57 2.64 3.05 -2.48
CA TYR A 57 2.84 4.30 -1.77
C TYR A 57 4.33 4.60 -1.64
N ARG A 58 4.68 5.88 -1.70
CA ARG A 58 6.01 6.39 -1.33
C ARG A 58 5.87 7.32 -0.14
N LEU A 59 6.62 7.05 0.93
CA LEU A 59 6.82 7.99 2.04
C LEU A 59 8.10 8.80 1.81
N GLU A 60 7.98 10.10 2.03
CA GLU A 60 9.04 11.07 1.91
C GLU A 60 9.08 11.92 3.19
N LYS A 61 10.22 11.99 3.89
CA LYS A 61 10.29 12.76 5.15
C LYS A 61 10.17 14.24 4.84
N LYS A 62 9.32 14.96 5.60
CA LYS A 62 9.29 16.43 5.57
C LYS A 62 10.59 16.93 6.19
N ASN A 63 11.32 17.77 5.45
CA ASN A 63 12.54 18.43 5.93
C ASN A 63 12.24 19.34 7.13
#